data_AF-A0A934MDP8-F1
#
_entry.id   AF-A0A934MDP8-F1
#
_cell.length_a   1.000
_cell.length_b   1.000
_cell.length_c   1.000
_cell.angle_alpha   90.00
_cell.angle_beta   90.00
_cell.angle_gamma   90.00
#
_symmetry.space_group_name_H-M   'P 1'
#
loop_
_entity.id
_entity.type
_entity.pdbx_description
1 polymer ?
#
loop_
_entity_poly.entity_id
_entity_poly.type
_entity_poly.pdbx_seq_one_letter_code
_entity_poly.pdbx_strand_id
1 'polypeptide(L)'
;VEVDEAFVGGAPKSLSGAYNPRGKGTGKPMIFVAASRDGQARARVVADDKRATLEPVLLEWIDPETTSLMTDGSKSYRGLGKTMADHQYVIHSQKEYANPETGAHVNTAD
;
A
#
# COMPACT_ATOMS: atom_id res chain seq x y z
N VAL A 1 2.46 -11.05 -2.92
CA VAL A 1 1.53 -10.29 -2.06
C VAL A 1 1.53 -8.86 -2.56
N GLU A 2 0.36 -8.34 -2.88
CA GLU A 2 0.11 -6.95 -3.28
C GLU A 2 -0.15 -6.12 -2.02
N VAL A 3 0.42 -4.92 -1.94
CA VAL A 3 0.31 -4.06 -0.75
C VAL A 3 0.06 -2.62 -1.16
N ASP A 4 -0.90 -1.96 -0.50
CA ASP A 4 -1.26 -0.56 -0.69
C ASP A 4 -1.79 0.11 0.61
N GLU A 5 -1.89 1.44 0.61
CA GLU A 5 -2.49 2.25 1.66
C GLU A 5 -3.69 3.08 1.17
N ALA A 6 -4.82 2.93 1.86
CA ALA A 6 -6.03 3.69 1.58
C ALA A 6 -6.42 4.62 2.74
N PHE A 7 -6.87 5.84 2.42
CA PHE A 7 -7.49 6.74 3.40
C PHE A 7 -9.01 6.58 3.37
N VAL A 8 -9.57 5.93 4.40
CA VAL A 8 -10.99 5.56 4.43
C VAL A 8 -11.80 6.53 5.28
N GLY A 9 -12.88 7.04 4.71
CA GLY A 9 -13.78 7.99 5.35
C GLY A 9 -14.49 8.77 4.27
N GLY A 10 -15.75 9.14 4.51
CA GLY A 10 -16.61 9.76 3.50
C GLY A 10 -15.96 10.91 2.72
N ALA A 11 -16.53 11.24 1.56
CA ALA A 11 -16.06 12.36 0.74
C ALA A 11 -15.83 13.61 1.61
N PRO A 12 -14.71 14.34 1.43
CA PRO A 12 -14.43 15.49 2.27
C PRO A 12 -15.58 16.49 2.21
N LYS A 13 -16.35 16.61 3.30
CA LYS A 13 -17.50 17.52 3.35
C LYS A 13 -17.00 18.88 3.80
N SER A 14 -17.05 19.87 2.90
CA SER A 14 -16.87 21.26 3.30
C SER A 14 -18.11 21.70 4.08
N LEU A 15 -18.09 21.53 5.40
CA LEU A 15 -19.18 21.97 6.27
C LEU A 15 -19.13 23.49 6.54
N SER A 16 -18.02 24.15 6.18
CA SER A 16 -17.75 25.55 6.54
C SER A 16 -17.01 26.37 5.46
N GLY A 17 -16.89 25.86 4.23
CA GLY A 17 -16.04 26.49 3.21
C GLY A 17 -14.54 26.17 3.37
N ALA A 18 -14.16 25.42 4.40
CA ALA A 18 -12.78 25.00 4.64
C ALA A 18 -12.30 23.95 3.62
N TYR A 19 -11.04 24.09 3.17
CA TYR A 19 -10.37 23.10 2.34
C TYR A 19 -10.13 21.82 3.16
N ASN A 20 -10.64 20.70 2.67
CA ASN A 20 -10.32 19.39 3.24
C ASN A 20 -9.30 18.67 2.34
N PRO A 21 -8.03 18.55 2.78
CA PRO A 21 -7.00 17.85 2.02
C PRO A 21 -7.34 16.38 1.78
N ARG A 22 -6.89 15.86 0.64
CA ARG A 22 -6.91 14.43 0.28
C ARG A 22 -5.57 13.78 0.63
N GLY A 23 -5.55 12.44 0.65
CA GLY A 23 -4.33 11.66 0.93
C GLY A 23 -3.72 12.02 2.28
N LYS A 24 -2.39 12.09 2.37
CA LYS A 24 -1.65 12.29 3.63
C LYS A 24 -2.01 13.52 4.46
N GLY A 25 -2.59 14.56 3.85
CA GLY A 25 -3.03 15.74 4.60
C GLY A 25 -4.37 15.55 5.31
N THR A 26 -5.10 14.47 5.00
CA THR A 26 -6.46 14.24 5.48
C THR A 26 -6.46 13.70 6.93
N GLY A 27 -7.49 14.03 7.71
CA GLY A 27 -7.69 13.49 9.06
C GLY A 27 -8.38 12.12 9.09
N LYS A 28 -8.46 11.43 7.95
CA LYS A 28 -9.09 10.11 7.82
C LYS A 28 -8.13 9.03 8.30
N PRO A 29 -8.65 7.93 8.89
CA PRO A 29 -7.81 6.78 9.18
C PRO A 29 -7.16 6.25 7.90
N MET A 30 -5.87 5.94 8.00
CA MET A 30 -5.13 5.21 6.98
C MET A 30 -5.27 3.71 7.26
N ILE A 31 -5.62 2.96 6.23
CA ILE A 31 -5.70 1.51 6.25
C ILE A 31 -4.55 0.98 5.39
N PHE A 32 -3.75 0.11 5.99
CA PHE A 32 -2.73 -0.66 5.28
C PHE A 32 -3.32 -2.01 4.89
N VAL A 33 -3.22 -2.38 3.61
CA VAL A 33 -3.83 -3.59 3.04
C VAL A 33 -2.73 -4.46 2.46
N ALA A 34 -2.82 -5.77 2.71
CA ALA A 34 -2.02 -6.79 2.04
C ALA A 34 -2.95 -7.87 1.46
N ALA A 35 -2.86 -8.10 0.15
CA ALA A 35 -3.65 -9.08 -0.58
C ALA A 35 -2.75 -10.14 -1.23
N SER A 36 -3.08 -11.41 -1.04
CA SER A 36 -2.39 -12.52 -1.69
C SER A 36 -3.13 -12.94 -2.97
N ARG A 37 -2.39 -13.54 -3.90
CA ARG A 37 -2.91 -13.96 -5.21
C ARG A 37 -3.92 -15.12 -5.13
N ASP A 38 -3.94 -15.84 -4.00
CA ASP A 38 -4.88 -16.92 -3.71
C ASP A 38 -6.22 -16.42 -3.09
N GLY A 39 -6.41 -15.09 -3.00
CA GLY A 39 -7.67 -14.47 -2.61
C GLY A 39 -7.80 -14.14 -1.11
N GLN A 40 -6.75 -14.29 -0.32
CA GLN A 40 -6.75 -13.81 1.07
C GLN A 40 -6.34 -12.34 1.13
N ALA A 41 -6.91 -11.60 2.08
CA ALA A 41 -6.52 -10.23 2.35
C ALA A 41 -6.52 -9.95 3.84
N ARG A 42 -5.59 -9.08 4.26
CA ARG A 42 -5.50 -8.55 5.62
C ARG A 42 -5.43 -7.03 5.54
N ALA A 43 -6.01 -6.37 6.54
CA ALA A 43 -6.00 -4.93 6.64
C ALA A 43 -5.85 -4.47 8.10
N ARG A 44 -5.18 -3.34 8.32
CA ARG A 44 -5.02 -2.72 9.65
C ARG A 44 -5.03 -1.20 9.54
N VAL A 45 -5.66 -0.55 10.52
CA VAL A 45 -5.54 0.91 10.70
C VAL A 45 -4.12 1.22 11.17
N VAL A 46 -3.41 2.08 10.44
CA VAL A 46 -2.04 2.51 10.75
C VAL A 46 -1.97 4.02 10.95
N ALA A 47 -0.93 4.47 11.66
CA ALA A 47 -0.76 5.88 11.98
C ALA A 47 -0.22 6.71 10.80
N ASP A 48 0.66 6.12 9.98
CA ASP A 48 1.26 6.75 8.81
C ASP A 48 1.79 5.72 7.81
N ASP A 49 2.24 6.20 6.63
CA ASP A 49 2.77 5.37 5.54
C ASP A 49 4.30 5.19 5.63
N LYS A 50 4.88 5.39 6.81
CA LYS A 50 6.33 5.25 6.96
C LYS A 50 6.67 3.76 7.05
N ARG A 51 7.79 3.37 6.45
CA ARG A 51 8.35 2.02 6.59
C ARG A 51 8.36 1.51 8.04
N ALA A 52 8.77 2.35 8.99
CA ALA A 52 8.83 1.99 10.41
C ALA A 52 7.47 1.58 11.02
N THR A 53 6.38 2.05 10.42
CA THR A 53 5.01 1.68 10.79
C THR A 53 4.54 0.46 10.01
N LEU A 54 4.79 0.40 8.71
CA LEU A 54 4.24 -0.61 7.80
C LEU A 54 4.96 -1.96 7.87
N GLU A 55 6.30 -1.95 7.96
CA GLU A 55 7.13 -3.14 7.97
C GLU A 55 6.78 -4.12 9.11
N PRO A 56 6.70 -3.71 10.39
CA PRO A 56 6.33 -4.65 11.46
C PRO A 56 4.92 -5.22 11.24
N VAL A 57 3.97 -4.41 10.76
CA VAL A 57 2.61 -4.87 10.47
C VAL A 57 2.59 -5.93 9.37
N LEU A 58 3.34 -5.71 8.29
CA LEU A 58 3.43 -6.65 7.18
C LEU A 58 4.08 -7.96 7.63
N LEU A 59 5.16 -7.89 8.41
CA LEU A 59 5.89 -9.07 8.91
C LEU A 59 5.08 -9.91 9.91
N GLU A 60 4.02 -9.37 10.52
CA GLU A 60 3.06 -10.18 11.28
C GLU A 60 2.16 -11.04 10.39
N TRP A 61 2.06 -10.74 9.09
CA TRP A 61 1.12 -11.38 8.17
C TRP A 61 1.76 -12.34 7.20
N ILE A 62 3.04 -12.11 6.88
CA ILE A 62 3.76 -12.85 5.84
C ILE A 62 5.12 -13.30 6.37
N ASP A 63 5.65 -14.34 5.73
CA ASP A 63 7.05 -14.68 5.85
C ASP A 63 7.84 -13.95 4.74
N PRO A 64 8.74 -13.01 5.08
CA PRO A 64 9.44 -12.21 4.08
C PRO A 64 10.40 -13.05 3.22
N GLU A 65 10.98 -14.13 3.76
CA GLU A 65 11.97 -14.95 3.04
C GLU A 65 11.37 -15.77 1.89
N THR A 66 10.04 -15.94 1.91
CA THR A 66 9.30 -16.73 0.91
C THR A 66 8.33 -15.89 0.09
N THR A 67 8.15 -14.61 0.41
CA THR A 67 7.14 -13.75 -0.22
C THR A 67 7.74 -12.88 -1.33
N SER A 68 7.19 -12.99 -2.55
CA SER A 68 7.34 -11.97 -3.59
C SER A 68 6.35 -10.84 -3.34
N LEU A 69 6.87 -9.62 -3.15
CA LEU A 69 6.11 -8.42 -2.83
C LEU A 69 5.85 -7.58 -4.09
N MET A 70 4.64 -7.04 -4.22
CA MET A 70 4.23 -6.14 -5.29
C MET A 70 3.67 -4.85 -4.67
N THR A 71 4.23 -3.70 -5.02
CA THR A 71 3.83 -2.40 -4.45
C THR A 71 3.67 -1.34 -5.54
N ASP A 72 3.08 -0.21 -5.18
CA ASP A 72 3.17 0.99 -6.00
C ASP A 72 4.59 1.60 -5.94
N GLY A 73 4.77 2.74 -6.60
CA GLY A 73 6.04 3.46 -6.69
C GLY A 73 6.43 4.24 -5.43
N SER A 74 5.72 4.11 -4.31
CA SER A 74 6.00 4.83 -3.08
C SER A 74 7.39 4.50 -2.53
N LYS A 75 8.09 5.54 -2.06
CA LYS A 75 9.47 5.40 -1.55
C LYS A 75 9.53 4.54 -0.28
N SER A 76 8.45 4.48 0.50
CA SER A 76 8.37 3.70 1.73
C SER A 76 8.63 2.21 1.48
N TYR A 77 8.16 1.70 0.34
CA TYR A 77 8.31 0.29 -0.04
C TYR A 77 9.69 -0.10 -0.55
N ARG A 78 10.45 0.83 -1.14
CA ARG A 78 11.80 0.52 -1.68
C ARG A 78 12.76 -0.05 -0.64
N GLY A 79 12.65 0.43 0.60
CA GLY A 79 13.47 -0.08 1.70
C GLY A 79 12.96 -1.42 2.22
N LEU A 80 11.64 -1.55 2.33
CA LEU A 80 10.96 -2.73 2.83
C LEU A 80 11.11 -3.92 1.88
N GLY A 81 11.02 -3.72 0.56
CA GLY A 81 11.20 -4.78 -0.43
C GLY A 81 12.56 -5.47 -0.39
N LYS A 82 13.60 -4.84 0.17
CA LYS A 82 14.93 -5.45 0.34
C LYS A 82 14.94 -6.60 1.34
N THR A 83 13.94 -6.68 2.23
CA THR A 83 13.84 -7.79 3.18
C THR A 83 13.04 -8.97 2.63
N MET A 84 12.44 -8.81 1.45
CA MET A 84 11.56 -9.81 0.84
C MET A 84 12.34 -10.74 -0.10
N ALA A 85 11.78 -11.91 -0.38
CA ALA A 85 12.33 -12.87 -1.35
C ALA A 85 12.49 -12.25 -2.74
N ASP A 86 11.51 -11.43 -3.12
CA ASP A 86 11.49 -10.64 -4.35
C ASP A 86 10.64 -9.38 -4.13
N HIS A 87 10.96 -8.30 -4.83
CA HIS A 87 10.18 -7.07 -4.81
C HIS A 87 10.04 -6.48 -6.20
N GLN A 88 8.79 -6.39 -6.66
CA GLN A 88 8.39 -5.71 -7.87
C GLN A 88 7.55 -4.49 -7.52
N TYR A 89 7.59 -3.47 -8.37
CA TYR A 89 6.74 -2.30 -8.19
C TYR A 89 6.29 -1.74 -9.54
N VAL A 90 5.16 -1.04 -9.53
CA VAL A 90 4.64 -0.28 -10.68
C VAL A 90 4.52 1.19 -10.31
N ILE A 91 4.72 2.10 -11.25
CA ILE A 91 4.66 3.54 -10.98
C ILE A 91 3.38 4.15 -11.58
N HIS A 92 2.32 4.25 -10.77
CA HIS A 92 1.03 4.83 -11.18
C HIS A 92 1.17 6.26 -11.73
N SER A 93 2.09 7.08 -11.20
CA SER A 93 2.33 8.43 -11.71
C SER A 93 2.90 8.48 -13.14
N GLN A 94 3.46 7.37 -13.61
CA GLN A 94 3.93 7.18 -14.99
C GLN A 94 2.90 6.46 -15.86
N LYS A 95 1.67 6.26 -15.37
CA LYS A 95 0.61 5.48 -16.02
C LYS A 95 0.98 4.00 -16.24
N GLU A 96 1.88 3.48 -15.40
CA GLU A 96 2.22 2.07 -15.34
C GLU A 96 1.35 1.40 -14.27
N TYR A 97 0.40 0.56 -14.68
CA TYR A 97 -0.54 -0.15 -13.79
C TYR A 97 -0.28 -1.65 -13.71
N ALA A 98 0.52 -2.18 -14.63
CA ALA A 98 0.98 -3.56 -14.62
C ALA A 98 2.30 -3.65 -15.39
N ASN A 99 3.20 -4.51 -14.92
CA ASN A 99 4.39 -4.92 -15.66
C ASN A 99 4.09 -6.23 -16.41
N PRO A 100 4.04 -6.24 -17.75
CA PRO A 100 3.70 -7.44 -18.53
C PRO A 100 4.80 -8.50 -18.54
N GLU A 101 6.05 -8.14 -18.26
CA GLU A 101 7.18 -9.07 -18.24
C GLU A 101 7.21 -9.87 -16.93
N THR A 102 6.94 -9.20 -15.80
CA THR A 102 6.97 -9.82 -14.47
C THR A 102 5.59 -10.21 -13.96
N GLY A 103 4.52 -9.72 -14.59
CA GLY A 103 3.13 -9.87 -14.11
C GLY A 103 2.81 -9.01 -12.87
N ALA A 104 3.72 -8.14 -12.44
CA ALA A 104 3.54 -7.33 -11.24
C ALA A 104 2.45 -6.26 -11.42
N HIS A 105 1.58 -6.11 -10.43
CA HIS A 105 0.59 -5.05 -10.29
C HIS A 105 0.12 -4.98 -8.84
N VAL A 106 -0.68 -3.96 -8.49
CA VAL A 106 -1.30 -3.80 -7.15
C VAL A 106 -2.83 -3.72 -7.18
N ASN A 107 -3.44 -4.00 -8.33
CA ASN A 107 -4.89 -3.91 -8.55
C ASN A 107 -5.79 -4.64 -7.54
N THR A 108 -5.29 -5.64 -6.82
CA THR A 108 -6.09 -6.38 -5.81
C THR A 108 -6.09 -5.66 -4.46
N ALA A 109 -5.04 -4.89 -4.16
CA ALA A 109 -4.90 -4.14 -2.91
C ALA A 109 -5.43 -2.70 -3.01
N ASP A 110 -5.44 -2.12 -4.22
CA ASP A 110 -5.99 -0.80 -4.57
C ASP A 110 -7.52 -0.65 -4.36
#